data_AF-A0AA88YKZ4-F1
#
_entry.id   AF-A0AA88YKZ4-F1
#
_cell.length_a   1.000
_cell.length_b   1.000
_cell.length_c   1.000
_cell.angle_alpha   90.00
_cell.angle_beta   90.00
_cell.angle_gamma   90.00
#
_symmetry.space_group_name_H-M   'P 1'
#
loop_
_entity.id
_entity.type
_entity.pdbx_description
1 polymer ?
#
loop_
_entity_poly.entity_id
_entity_poly.type
_entity_poly.pdbx_seq_one_letter_code
_entity_poly.pdbx_strand_id
1 'polypeptide(L)'
;MNKDDQKEMDHSEHVSATDQTCFEEKKMHSCDDCGLVFENIHDLQRHVITRCQENRKRKHDEDEDTIHKKMRLDDVSSEEDNDSAENDDNGFDFIVNEVWDDHSTQNDRKIKQLMEDDMSKKDAKEEASDIMLSKDRSLFMKKYKDFLMHMHELNVSRLHRMIKQEVIELVAEKDVHIDQAIEQVIKRHRTDFDSLFENYDESDDKDDSEDDIETENESE
;
A
#
# COMPACT_ATOMS: atom_id res chain seq x y z
N MET A 1 54.71 42.47 -68.20
CA MET A 1 56.06 42.07 -67.76
C MET A 1 55.98 41.72 -66.28
N ASN A 2 56.23 40.45 -65.95
CA ASN A 2 56.93 39.89 -64.78
C ASN A 2 56.65 40.48 -63.38
N LYS A 3 56.50 39.72 -62.29
CA LYS A 3 56.67 38.30 -61.97
C LYS A 3 56.13 38.11 -60.54
N ASP A 4 55.68 36.88 -60.24
CA ASP A 4 55.92 36.07 -59.03
C ASP A 4 56.23 36.78 -57.70
N ASP A 5 55.50 36.46 -56.62
CA ASP A 5 55.88 35.36 -55.72
C ASP A 5 54.97 35.24 -54.48
N GLN A 6 54.82 34.00 -54.04
CA GLN A 6 54.00 33.47 -52.94
C GLN A 6 54.53 33.85 -51.53
N LYS A 7 53.63 33.98 -50.54
CA LYS A 7 53.78 33.27 -49.24
C LYS A 7 52.48 33.22 -48.41
N GLU A 8 52.33 32.09 -47.74
CA GLU A 8 51.18 31.51 -47.02
C GLU A 8 50.88 32.07 -45.61
N MET A 9 49.73 31.60 -45.08
CA MET A 9 49.39 31.34 -43.66
C MET A 9 49.12 32.57 -42.75
N ASP A 10 48.14 32.60 -41.85
CA ASP A 10 47.17 31.61 -41.36
C ASP A 10 46.04 32.34 -40.59
N HIS A 11 44.96 31.61 -40.32
CA HIS A 11 43.72 31.94 -39.61
C HIS A 11 43.79 32.84 -38.36
N SER A 12 42.77 33.70 -38.16
CA SER A 12 41.84 33.58 -37.02
C SER A 12 40.73 34.64 -37.08
N GLU A 13 39.49 34.15 -37.08
CA GLU A 13 38.22 34.86 -36.92
C GLU A 13 37.99 35.29 -35.45
N HIS A 14 37.06 36.25 -35.25
CA HIS A 14 36.01 36.41 -34.20
C HIS A 14 35.83 37.90 -33.88
N VAL A 15 34.89 38.67 -34.44
CA VAL A 15 33.41 38.62 -34.38
C VAL A 15 32.83 38.48 -32.96
N SER A 16 32.32 39.62 -32.47
CA SER A 16 31.13 39.77 -31.62
C SER A 16 31.14 39.14 -30.22
N ALA A 17 31.44 39.97 -29.21
CA ALA A 17 31.04 39.73 -27.83
C ALA A 17 29.52 39.91 -27.70
N THR A 18 28.77 38.82 -27.87
CA THR A 18 27.40 38.68 -27.38
C THR A 18 27.40 38.08 -25.98
N ASP A 19 26.88 38.87 -25.05
CA ASP A 19 26.02 38.48 -23.92
C ASP A 19 26.28 37.09 -23.33
N GLN A 20 27.18 37.06 -22.35
CA GLN A 20 27.49 35.89 -21.54
C GLN A 20 26.46 35.77 -20.42
N THR A 21 25.30 35.19 -20.74
CA THR A 21 24.37 34.71 -19.73
C THR A 21 24.86 33.37 -19.20
N CYS A 22 25.18 33.34 -17.90
CA CYS A 22 25.46 32.13 -17.14
C CYS A 22 24.33 31.11 -17.34
N PHE A 23 24.62 30.05 -18.08
CA PHE A 23 23.84 28.81 -18.02
C PHE A 23 24.21 28.11 -16.71
N GLU A 24 23.56 28.51 -15.61
CA GLU A 24 23.42 27.61 -14.47
C GLU A 24 22.56 26.44 -14.94
N GLU A 25 23.16 25.24 -14.95
CA GLU A 25 22.47 23.99 -15.23
C GLU A 25 21.38 23.79 -14.18
N LYS A 26 20.18 24.30 -14.44
CA LYS A 26 19.00 24.08 -13.61
C LYS A 26 18.72 22.58 -13.61
N LYS A 27 19.04 21.92 -12.51
CA LYS A 27 18.72 20.51 -12.27
C LYS A 27 17.20 20.35 -12.37
N MET A 28 16.73 19.86 -13.50
CA MET A 28 15.31 19.64 -13.73
C MET A 28 14.84 18.47 -12.86
N HIS A 29 13.65 18.60 -12.27
CA HIS A 29 13.11 17.63 -11.33
C HIS A 29 12.08 16.74 -12.05
N SER A 30 12.28 15.42 -12.08
CA SER A 30 11.32 14.49 -12.70
C SER A 30 10.49 13.75 -11.66
N CYS A 31 9.24 13.41 -12.00
CA CYS A 31 8.42 12.48 -11.23
C CYS A 31 8.74 11.03 -11.61
N ASP A 32 9.00 10.18 -10.63
CA ASP A 32 9.33 8.76 -10.86
C ASP A 32 8.15 7.94 -11.41
N ASP A 33 6.91 8.36 -11.13
CA ASP A 33 5.70 7.63 -11.52
C ASP A 33 5.25 7.92 -12.97
N CYS A 34 5.46 9.15 -13.47
CA CYS A 34 4.98 9.59 -14.79
C CYS A 34 6.07 10.11 -15.73
N GLY A 35 7.31 10.25 -15.25
CA GLY A 35 8.41 10.80 -16.03
C GLY A 35 8.28 12.28 -16.40
N LEU A 36 7.23 12.98 -15.94
CA LEU A 36 7.09 14.42 -16.18
C LEU A 36 8.22 15.18 -15.51
N VAL A 37 8.81 16.12 -16.25
CA VAL A 37 9.90 16.96 -15.80
C VAL A 37 9.39 18.35 -15.47
N PHE A 38 9.79 18.85 -14.32
CA PHE A 38 9.39 20.12 -13.73
C PHE A 38 10.61 21.04 -13.61
N GLU A 39 10.40 22.34 -13.82
CA GLU A 39 11.44 23.35 -13.66
C GLU A 39 11.83 23.54 -12.18
N ASN A 40 10.88 23.34 -11.26
CA ASN A 40 11.08 23.54 -9.82
C ASN A 40 10.59 22.34 -8.99
N ILE A 41 11.24 22.12 -7.84
CA ILE A 41 10.86 21.06 -6.89
C ILE A 41 9.44 21.24 -6.31
N HIS A 42 8.98 22.48 -6.15
CA HIS A 42 7.64 22.77 -5.64
C HIS A 42 6.54 22.30 -6.61
N ASP A 43 6.79 22.36 -7.91
CA ASP A 43 5.84 21.89 -8.93
C ASP A 43 5.78 20.36 -8.93
N LEU A 44 6.93 19.70 -8.77
CA LEU A 44 6.99 18.25 -8.56
C LEU A 44 6.24 17.83 -7.28
N GLN A 45 6.47 18.50 -6.15
CA GLN A 45 5.78 18.20 -4.89
C GLN A 45 4.27 18.40 -5.03
N ARG A 46 3.83 19.49 -5.65
CA ARG A 46 2.41 19.73 -5.91
C ARG A 46 1.84 18.65 -6.83
N HIS A 47 2.58 18.23 -7.86
CA HIS A 47 2.17 17.15 -8.76
C HIS A 47 1.98 15.82 -8.00
N VAL A 48 2.89 15.46 -7.10
CA VAL A 48 2.78 14.24 -6.27
C VAL A 48 1.58 14.34 -5.32
N ILE A 49 1.43 15.47 -4.60
CA ILE A 49 0.36 15.69 -3.62
C ILE A 49 -1.03 15.78 -4.27
N THR A 50 -1.14 16.46 -5.41
CA THR A 50 -2.42 16.69 -6.12
C THR A 50 -2.85 15.49 -6.98
N ARG A 51 -2.15 14.35 -6.81
CA ARG A 51 -2.24 13.10 -7.57
C ARG A 51 -1.70 13.22 -9.00
N CYS A 52 -0.48 12.70 -9.18
CA CYS A 52 0.07 12.29 -10.46
C CYS A 52 -1.00 11.56 -11.30
N GLN A 53 -1.36 12.09 -12.47
CA GLN A 53 -2.43 11.51 -13.31
C GLN A 53 -2.06 10.12 -13.85
N GLU A 54 -0.78 9.74 -13.90
CA GLU A 54 -0.37 8.40 -14.27
C GLU A 54 -0.82 7.34 -13.24
N ASN A 55 -1.05 7.75 -11.98
CA ASN A 55 -1.74 6.92 -10.98
C ASN A 55 -3.26 6.82 -11.23
N ARG A 56 -3.84 7.67 -12.09
CA ARG A 56 -5.26 7.59 -12.50
C ARG A 56 -5.46 6.91 -13.85
N LYS A 57 -4.49 6.99 -14.76
CA LYS A 57 -4.61 6.47 -16.15
C LYS A 57 -4.39 4.97 -16.32
N ARG A 58 -4.21 4.19 -15.24
CA ARG A 58 -4.47 2.73 -15.26
C ARG A 58 -5.94 2.38 -14.96
N LYS A 59 -6.82 3.36 -14.77
CA LYS A 59 -8.26 3.15 -14.79
C LYS A 59 -8.86 3.86 -16.00
N HIS A 60 -9.00 3.06 -17.04
CA HIS A 60 -10.18 2.91 -17.89
C HIS A 60 -10.94 4.21 -18.21
N ASP A 61 -10.83 4.61 -19.46
CA ASP A 61 -11.68 5.56 -20.17
C ASP A 61 -13.18 5.22 -20.05
N GLU A 62 -14.04 6.18 -20.39
CA GLU A 62 -15.51 6.07 -20.53
C GLU A 62 -16.30 6.17 -19.22
N ASP A 63 -16.59 7.40 -18.77
CA ASP A 63 -17.88 8.03 -19.10
C ASP A 63 -18.00 9.46 -18.55
N GLU A 64 -18.61 10.29 -19.39
CA GLU A 64 -18.84 11.73 -19.27
C GLU A 64 -19.81 12.14 -18.14
N ASP A 65 -19.78 13.45 -17.86
CA ASP A 65 -20.89 14.29 -17.41
C ASP A 65 -21.43 14.06 -15.96
N THR A 66 -21.47 15.05 -15.06
CA THR A 66 -21.91 16.42 -15.29
C THR A 66 -21.75 17.31 -14.04
N ILE A 67 -21.69 18.63 -14.29
CA ILE A 67 -22.24 19.75 -13.48
C ILE A 67 -21.40 20.33 -12.32
N HIS A 68 -20.78 21.46 -12.67
CA HIS A 68 -20.48 22.60 -11.80
C HIS A 68 -21.71 23.09 -11.00
N LYS A 69 -21.57 23.30 -9.69
CA LYS A 69 -22.23 24.43 -9.03
C LYS A 69 -21.54 24.89 -7.74
N LYS A 70 -21.06 26.13 -7.82
CA LYS A 70 -20.55 26.97 -6.75
C LYS A 70 -21.75 27.60 -6.03
N MET A 71 -21.99 27.25 -4.76
CA MET A 71 -22.87 27.98 -3.83
C MET A 71 -22.08 28.14 -2.53
N ARG A 72 -21.52 29.32 -2.26
CA ARG A 72 -22.07 30.35 -1.36
C ARG A 72 -22.49 29.76 -0.01
N LEU A 73 -21.57 29.87 0.95
CA LEU A 73 -21.86 29.96 2.37
C LEU A 73 -22.83 31.12 2.59
N ASP A 74 -24.00 30.83 3.13
CA ASP A 74 -24.55 31.47 4.34
C ASP A 74 -26.00 31.00 4.53
N ASP A 75 -26.28 30.55 5.75
CA ASP A 75 -27.58 30.69 6.41
C ASP A 75 -28.78 29.90 5.87
N VAL A 76 -28.85 28.60 6.21
CA VAL A 76 -30.13 27.95 6.55
C VAL A 76 -29.92 26.65 7.34
N SER A 77 -30.40 26.67 8.60
CA SER A 77 -30.99 25.55 9.35
C SER A 77 -30.51 24.14 9.00
N SER A 78 -29.50 23.66 9.74
CA SER A 78 -29.20 22.22 9.82
C SER A 78 -30.30 21.53 10.64
N GLU A 79 -31.42 21.21 10.00
CA GLU A 79 -32.16 20.04 10.44
C GLU A 79 -31.31 18.82 10.10
N GLU A 80 -31.17 17.97 11.11
CA GLU A 80 -30.35 16.77 11.11
C GLU A 80 -30.93 15.77 10.11
N ASP A 81 -30.49 15.86 8.85
CA ASP A 81 -30.45 14.70 7.96
C ASP A 81 -29.37 13.76 8.49
N ASN A 82 -29.77 13.03 9.52
CA ASN A 82 -29.07 11.89 10.09
C ASN A 82 -29.22 10.71 9.12
N ASP A 83 -28.66 10.85 7.91
CA ASP A 83 -28.26 9.72 7.09
C ASP A 83 -27.00 9.13 7.74
N SER A 84 -27.21 8.50 8.90
CA SER A 84 -26.32 7.50 9.46
C SER A 84 -26.36 6.29 8.53
N ALA A 85 -25.78 6.43 7.34
CA ALA A 85 -25.16 5.32 6.68
C ALA A 85 -24.11 4.81 7.66
N GLU A 86 -24.51 3.85 8.48
CA GLU A 86 -23.67 3.18 9.45
C GLU A 86 -22.42 2.75 8.68
N ASN A 87 -21.29 3.41 8.97
CA ASN A 87 -19.98 2.98 8.50
C ASN A 87 -19.75 1.64 9.18
N ASP A 88 -20.23 0.57 8.53
CA ASP A 88 -20.13 -0.79 9.03
C ASP A 88 -18.69 -1.26 8.80
N ASP A 89 -17.75 -0.62 9.50
CA ASP A 89 -16.33 -0.92 9.55
C ASP A 89 -16.05 -2.21 10.35
N ASN A 90 -17.07 -3.05 10.54
CA ASN A 90 -17.02 -4.36 11.20
C ASN A 90 -15.87 -5.24 10.66
N GLY A 91 -15.49 -5.08 9.39
CA GLY A 91 -14.35 -5.77 8.80
C GLY A 91 -12.99 -5.37 9.41
N PHE A 92 -12.84 -4.11 9.82
CA PHE A 92 -11.64 -3.63 10.52
C PHE A 92 -11.65 -4.03 11.99
N ASP A 93 -12.83 -4.07 12.62
CA ASP A 93 -12.98 -4.46 14.02
C ASP A 93 -12.40 -5.85 14.29
N PHE A 94 -12.53 -6.79 13.35
CA PHE A 94 -11.91 -8.11 13.47
C PHE A 94 -10.38 -8.01 13.64
N ILE A 95 -9.71 -7.26 12.76
CA ILE A 95 -8.25 -7.12 12.78
C ILE A 95 -7.80 -6.33 14.02
N VAL A 96 -8.55 -5.29 14.40
CA VAL A 96 -8.26 -4.48 15.60
C VAL A 96 -8.36 -5.34 16.87
N ASN A 97 -9.44 -6.12 17.02
CA ASN A 97 -9.63 -7.00 18.17
C ASN A 97 -8.52 -8.05 18.25
N GLU A 98 -8.13 -8.64 17.13
CA GLU A 98 -7.04 -9.61 17.09
C GLU A 98 -5.70 -9.00 17.53
N VAL A 99 -5.41 -7.75 17.14
CA VAL A 99 -4.22 -7.01 17.59
C VAL A 99 -4.29 -6.71 19.09
N TRP A 100 -5.46 -6.34 19.60
CA TRP A 100 -5.66 -6.04 21.01
C TRP A 100 -5.51 -7.27 21.91
N ASP A 101 -6.04 -8.42 21.49
CA ASP A 101 -5.91 -9.68 22.23
C ASP A 101 -4.45 -10.12 22.34
N ASP A 102 -3.70 -10.05 21.23
CA ASP A 102 -2.25 -10.33 21.19
C ASP A 102 -1.47 -9.40 22.14
N HIS A 103 -1.93 -8.16 22.31
CA HIS A 103 -1.21 -7.13 23.06
C HIS A 103 -1.64 -6.91 24.50
N SER A 104 -2.84 -7.30 24.90
CA SER A 104 -3.30 -7.18 26.29
C SER A 104 -2.31 -7.84 27.26
N THR A 105 -1.82 -9.03 26.90
CA THR A 105 -0.82 -9.76 27.70
C THR A 105 0.55 -9.05 27.72
N GLN A 106 0.94 -8.39 26.63
CA GLN A 106 2.22 -7.67 26.56
C GLN A 106 2.17 -6.34 27.32
N ASN A 107 1.03 -5.65 27.28
CA ASN A 107 0.81 -4.42 28.01
C ASN A 107 0.91 -4.64 29.53
N ASP A 108 0.27 -5.70 30.05
CA ASP A 108 0.37 -6.07 31.46
C ASP A 108 1.81 -6.39 31.89
N ARG A 109 2.59 -7.08 31.04
CA ARG A 109 4.01 -7.33 31.29
C ARG A 109 4.80 -6.03 31.33
N LYS A 110 4.51 -5.10 30.42
CA LYS A 110 5.22 -3.82 30.33
C LYS A 110 4.91 -2.92 31.53
N ILE A 111 3.66 -2.89 31.98
CA ILE A 111 3.25 -2.18 33.21
C ILE A 111 4.02 -2.73 34.42
N LYS A 112 4.13 -4.07 34.56
CA LYS A 112 4.87 -4.68 35.67
C LYS A 112 6.35 -4.29 35.64
N GLN A 113 6.99 -4.36 34.48
CA GLN A 113 8.39 -3.94 34.31
C GLN A 113 8.61 -2.47 34.70
N LEU A 114 7.75 -1.56 34.23
CA LEU A 114 7.88 -0.14 34.58
C LEU A 114 7.65 0.11 36.08
N MET A 115 6.77 -0.65 36.73
CA MET A 115 6.57 -0.57 38.18
C MET A 115 7.76 -1.12 38.98
N GLU A 116 8.54 -2.07 38.44
CA GLU A 116 9.78 -2.55 39.05
C GLU A 116 10.88 -1.48 39.02
N ASP A 117 10.82 -0.54 38.05
CA ASP A 117 11.72 0.60 37.91
C ASP A 117 11.27 1.83 38.74
N ASP A 118 10.60 1.60 39.88
CA ASP A 118 10.07 2.64 40.80
C ASP A 118 9.06 3.64 40.18
N MET A 119 8.50 3.32 39.01
CA MET A 119 7.46 4.15 38.39
C MET A 119 6.11 3.97 39.11
N SER A 120 5.36 5.06 39.27
CA SER A 120 4.01 4.98 39.82
C SER A 120 3.12 4.14 38.89
N LYS A 121 2.17 3.39 39.46
CA LYS A 121 1.24 2.57 38.67
C LYS A 121 0.47 3.38 37.61
N LYS A 122 0.23 4.67 37.86
CA LYS A 122 -0.47 5.53 36.91
C LYS A 122 0.45 5.87 35.73
N ASP A 123 1.66 6.33 36.01
CA ASP A 123 2.62 6.72 34.98
C ASP A 123 3.07 5.50 34.17
N ALA A 124 3.26 4.35 34.83
CA ALA A 124 3.58 3.07 34.18
C ALA A 124 2.50 2.62 33.18
N LYS A 125 1.23 2.91 33.46
CA LYS A 125 0.12 2.60 32.53
C LYS A 125 0.11 3.52 31.32
N GLU A 126 0.35 4.81 31.53
CA GLU A 126 0.39 5.81 30.47
C GLU A 126 1.56 5.55 29.54
N GLU A 127 2.77 5.39 30.09
CA GLU A 127 3.99 5.06 29.35
C GLU A 127 3.88 3.72 28.62
N ALA A 128 3.34 2.68 29.28
CA ALA A 128 3.07 1.41 28.61
C ALA A 128 2.08 1.59 27.47
N SER A 129 0.99 2.33 27.66
CA SER A 129 0.00 2.59 26.61
C SER A 129 0.62 3.26 25.38
N ASP A 130 1.48 4.26 25.57
CA ASP A 130 2.13 4.97 24.46
C ASP A 130 3.12 4.09 23.70
N ILE A 131 3.95 3.34 24.44
CA ILE A 131 4.89 2.36 23.85
C ILE A 131 4.13 1.28 23.08
N MET A 132 3.04 0.78 23.66
CA MET A 132 2.23 -0.27 23.06
C MET A 132 1.50 0.25 21.82
N LEU A 133 0.93 1.46 21.85
CA LEU A 133 0.18 2.02 20.72
C LEU A 133 1.00 2.05 19.41
N SER A 134 2.28 2.40 19.47
CA SER A 134 3.14 2.36 18.27
C SER A 134 3.33 0.93 17.75
N LYS A 135 3.44 -0.06 18.64
CA LYS A 135 3.56 -1.47 18.28
C LYS A 135 2.23 -1.99 17.73
N ASP A 136 1.09 -1.66 18.36
CA ASP A 136 -0.26 -2.01 17.94
C ASP A 136 -0.48 -1.58 16.50
N ARG A 137 -0.14 -0.32 16.20
CA ARG A 137 -0.28 0.24 14.85
C ARG A 137 0.58 -0.51 13.83
N SER A 138 1.83 -0.84 14.19
CA SER A 138 2.72 -1.60 13.30
C SER A 138 2.19 -3.02 13.05
N LEU A 139 1.66 -3.67 14.09
CA LEU A 139 1.11 -5.02 14.00
C LEU A 139 -0.18 -5.03 13.17
N PHE A 140 -1.07 -4.07 13.40
CA PHE A 140 -2.27 -3.85 12.60
C PHE A 140 -1.94 -3.69 11.12
N MET A 141 -0.99 -2.80 10.79
CA MET A 141 -0.59 -2.58 9.39
C MET A 141 0.00 -3.84 8.74
N LYS A 142 0.75 -4.65 9.51
CA LYS A 142 1.25 -5.94 9.06
C LYS A 142 0.10 -6.92 8.76
N LYS A 143 -0.81 -7.13 9.72
CA LYS A 143 -1.96 -8.03 9.53
C LYS A 143 -2.86 -7.58 8.38
N TYR A 144 -3.10 -6.27 8.25
CA TYR A 144 -3.87 -5.72 7.15
C TYR A 144 -3.19 -5.92 5.79
N LYS A 145 -1.86 -5.73 5.71
CA LYS A 145 -1.10 -6.06 4.50
C LYS A 145 -1.24 -7.54 4.14
N ASP A 146 -1.08 -8.42 5.11
CA ASP A 146 -1.20 -9.87 4.89
C ASP A 146 -2.62 -10.20 4.41
N PHE A 147 -3.66 -9.64 5.02
CA PHE A 147 -5.04 -9.77 4.55
C PHE A 147 -5.21 -9.33 3.08
N LEU A 148 -4.66 -8.17 2.69
CA LEU A 148 -4.72 -7.69 1.31
C LEU A 148 -4.00 -8.62 0.33
N MET A 149 -2.88 -9.22 0.73
CA MET A 149 -2.16 -10.19 -0.08
C MET A 149 -2.99 -11.46 -0.30
N HIS A 150 -3.55 -12.04 0.76
CA HIS A 150 -4.44 -13.20 0.65
C HIS A 150 -5.67 -12.89 -0.22
N MET A 151 -6.28 -11.71 -0.04
CA MET A 151 -7.39 -11.26 -0.87
C MET A 151 -6.99 -11.13 -2.35
N HIS A 152 -5.79 -10.65 -2.65
CA HIS A 152 -5.29 -10.59 -4.02
C HIS A 152 -5.15 -12.00 -4.63
N GLU A 153 -4.51 -12.92 -3.92
CA GLU A 153 -4.33 -14.30 -4.36
C GLU A 153 -5.67 -15.02 -4.57
N LEU A 154 -6.62 -14.83 -3.64
CA LEU A 154 -7.99 -15.33 -3.77
C LEU A 154 -8.68 -14.77 -5.02
N ASN A 155 -8.56 -13.48 -5.32
CA ASN A 155 -9.18 -12.90 -6.53
C ASN A 155 -8.58 -13.44 -7.85
N VAL A 156 -7.32 -13.89 -7.82
CA VAL A 156 -6.68 -14.55 -8.97
C VAL A 156 -7.10 -16.03 -9.06
N SER A 157 -7.42 -16.67 -7.94
CA SER A 157 -7.87 -18.07 -7.89
C SER A 157 -9.15 -18.31 -8.69
N ARG A 158 -9.10 -19.31 -9.57
CA ARG A 158 -10.26 -19.72 -10.39
C ARG A 158 -11.41 -20.21 -9.52
N LEU A 159 -11.14 -21.06 -8.52
CA LEU A 159 -12.16 -21.63 -7.65
C LEU A 159 -12.88 -20.52 -6.86
N HIS A 160 -12.12 -19.56 -6.30
CA HIS A 160 -12.71 -18.44 -5.59
C HIS A 160 -13.59 -17.56 -6.49
N ARG A 161 -13.16 -17.25 -7.72
CA ARG A 161 -14.00 -16.51 -8.68
C ARG A 161 -15.30 -17.22 -9.00
N MET A 162 -15.27 -18.55 -9.17
CA MET A 162 -16.47 -19.35 -9.39
C MET A 162 -17.42 -19.28 -8.19
N ILE A 163 -16.90 -19.53 -6.99
CA ILE A 163 -17.67 -19.45 -5.73
C ILE A 163 -18.30 -18.06 -5.55
N LYS A 164 -17.51 -17.00 -5.74
CA LYS A 164 -17.98 -15.62 -5.61
C LYS A 164 -19.13 -15.32 -6.58
N GLN A 165 -19.01 -15.78 -7.82
CA GLN A 165 -20.05 -15.60 -8.83
C GLN A 165 -21.34 -16.36 -8.46
N GLU A 166 -21.24 -17.61 -8.01
CA GLU A 166 -22.41 -18.38 -7.57
C GLU A 166 -23.11 -17.76 -6.36
N VAL A 167 -22.35 -17.19 -5.40
CA VAL A 167 -22.94 -16.47 -4.26
C VAL A 167 -23.72 -15.25 -4.75
N ILE A 168 -23.14 -14.44 -5.66
CA ILE A 168 -23.80 -13.28 -6.24
C ILE A 168 -25.10 -13.69 -6.95
N GLU A 169 -25.07 -14.76 -7.74
CA GLU A 169 -26.24 -15.28 -8.44
C GLU A 169 -27.34 -15.76 -7.47
N LEU A 170 -26.99 -16.47 -6.39
CA LEU A 170 -27.97 -16.90 -5.39
C LEU A 170 -28.61 -15.71 -4.66
N VAL A 171 -27.84 -14.68 -4.33
CA VAL A 171 -28.36 -13.48 -3.69
C VAL A 171 -29.26 -12.70 -4.66
N ALA A 172 -28.84 -12.53 -5.91
CA ALA A 172 -29.57 -11.73 -6.90
C ALA A 172 -30.83 -12.42 -7.46
N GLU A 173 -30.77 -13.73 -7.74
CA GLU A 173 -31.86 -14.45 -8.42
C GLU A 173 -32.86 -15.07 -7.46
N LYS A 174 -32.41 -15.52 -6.28
CA LYS A 174 -33.22 -16.29 -5.33
C LYS A 174 -33.54 -15.52 -4.05
N ASP A 175 -33.07 -14.29 -3.92
CA ASP A 175 -33.30 -13.41 -2.76
C ASP A 175 -32.89 -14.10 -1.43
N VAL A 176 -31.79 -14.85 -1.48
CA VAL A 176 -31.25 -15.57 -0.32
C VAL A 176 -30.28 -14.66 0.43
N HIS A 177 -30.33 -14.67 1.77
CA HIS A 177 -29.37 -13.93 2.59
C HIS A 177 -27.92 -14.36 2.30
N ILE A 178 -26.98 -13.41 2.31
CA ILE A 178 -25.58 -13.65 1.91
C ILE A 178 -24.94 -14.82 2.66
N ASP A 179 -25.14 -14.93 3.98
CA ASP A 179 -24.59 -16.03 4.78
C ASP A 179 -25.11 -17.40 4.34
N GLN A 180 -26.41 -17.49 4.04
CA GLN A 180 -27.04 -18.73 3.57
C GLN A 180 -26.57 -19.08 2.16
N ALA A 181 -26.35 -18.08 1.29
CA ALA A 181 -25.80 -18.28 -0.03
C ALA A 181 -24.35 -18.81 0.05
N ILE A 182 -23.51 -18.20 0.90
CA ILE A 182 -22.13 -18.66 1.15
C ILE A 182 -22.11 -20.11 1.62
N GLU A 183 -22.90 -20.46 2.64
CA GLU A 183 -22.97 -21.84 3.14
C GLU A 183 -23.38 -22.85 2.06
N GLN A 184 -24.37 -22.50 1.22
CA GLN A 184 -24.83 -23.39 0.15
C GLN A 184 -23.74 -23.62 -0.90
N VAL A 185 -23.05 -22.56 -1.31
CA VAL A 185 -22.00 -22.65 -2.34
C VAL A 185 -20.79 -23.42 -1.80
N ILE A 186 -20.36 -23.16 -0.57
CA ILE A 186 -19.27 -23.93 0.06
C ILE A 186 -19.61 -25.43 0.11
N LYS A 187 -20.85 -25.79 0.48
CA LYS A 187 -21.30 -27.19 0.50
C LYS A 187 -21.26 -27.84 -0.89
N ARG A 188 -21.55 -27.11 -1.96
CA ARG A 188 -21.47 -27.62 -3.35
C ARG A 188 -20.04 -27.86 -3.81
N HIS A 189 -19.13 -26.97 -3.43
CA HIS A 189 -17.70 -27.03 -3.80
C HIS A 189 -16.84 -27.83 -2.82
N ARG A 190 -17.44 -28.58 -1.89
CA ARG A 190 -16.70 -29.32 -0.87
C ARG A 190 -15.60 -30.21 -1.46
N THR A 191 -15.89 -30.93 -2.54
CA THR A 191 -14.92 -31.82 -3.20
C THR A 191 -13.77 -31.05 -3.85
N ASP A 192 -14.03 -29.84 -4.37
CA ASP A 192 -12.98 -29.00 -4.95
C ASP A 192 -12.02 -28.52 -3.85
N PHE A 193 -12.55 -28.22 -2.65
CA PHE A 193 -11.72 -27.91 -1.49
C PHE A 193 -10.94 -29.12 -0.98
N ASP A 194 -11.58 -30.28 -0.85
CA ASP A 194 -10.91 -31.51 -0.39
C ASP A 194 -9.70 -31.84 -1.30
N SER A 195 -9.85 -31.69 -2.63
CA SER A 195 -8.75 -31.88 -3.58
C SER A 195 -7.59 -30.88 -3.40
N LEU A 196 -7.86 -29.66 -2.91
CA LEU A 196 -6.78 -28.72 -2.60
C LEU A 196 -5.91 -29.25 -1.46
N PHE A 197 -6.47 -29.90 -0.45
CA PHE A 197 -5.71 -30.44 0.68
C PHE A 197 -4.93 -31.71 0.34
N GLU A 198 -5.50 -32.58 -0.50
CA GLU A 198 -4.84 -33.82 -0.96
C GLU A 198 -3.53 -33.52 -1.71
N ASN A 199 -3.47 -32.43 -2.48
CA ASN A 199 -2.25 -32.05 -3.20
C ASN A 199 -1.11 -31.53 -2.30
N TYR A 200 -1.39 -31.13 -1.06
CA TYR A 200 -0.36 -30.70 -0.10
C TYR A 200 0.22 -31.89 0.67
N ASP A 201 -0.59 -32.90 1.01
CA ASP A 201 -0.15 -34.08 1.77
C ASP A 201 0.84 -34.96 0.98
N GLU A 202 0.74 -34.98 -0.36
CA GLU A 202 1.66 -35.73 -1.22
C GLU A 202 3.03 -35.05 -1.44
N SER A 203 3.25 -33.85 -0.88
CA SER A 203 4.45 -33.04 -1.15
C SER A 203 5.51 -33.04 -0.04
N ASP A 204 5.25 -33.67 1.11
CA ASP A 204 6.11 -33.59 2.31
C ASP A 204 7.09 -34.77 2.48
N ASP A 205 7.17 -35.70 1.52
CA ASP A 205 8.02 -36.91 1.60
C ASP A 205 9.41 -36.76 0.96
N LYS A 206 9.96 -35.55 0.84
CA LYS A 206 11.33 -35.34 0.34
C LYS A 206 12.06 -34.19 1.02
N ASP A 207 12.80 -34.52 2.07
CA ASP A 207 14.26 -34.31 2.21
C ASP A 207 14.66 -34.12 3.68
N ASP A 208 14.53 -35.19 4.47
CA ASP A 208 15.29 -35.37 5.71
C ASP A 208 16.54 -36.19 5.35
N SER A 209 17.54 -35.51 4.79
CA SER A 209 18.92 -35.97 4.86
C SER A 209 19.65 -35.10 5.89
N GLU A 210 19.70 -35.65 7.10
CA GLU A 210 20.55 -35.21 8.21
C GLU A 210 22.01 -35.14 7.75
N ASP A 211 22.55 -33.93 7.59
CA ASP A 211 24.00 -33.70 7.65
C ASP A 211 24.32 -33.05 9.00
N ASP A 212 24.42 -33.91 10.02
CA ASP A 212 25.13 -33.66 11.26
C ASP A 212 26.62 -33.44 10.93
N ILE A 213 27.04 -32.18 10.88
CA ILE A 213 28.46 -31.81 10.96
C ILE A 213 28.69 -31.17 12.33
N GLU A 214 28.93 -32.03 13.32
CA GLU A 214 29.68 -31.67 14.51
C GLU A 214 31.06 -31.17 14.06
N THR A 215 31.33 -29.88 14.23
CA THR A 215 32.71 -29.38 14.27
C THR A 215 32.99 -28.88 15.66
N GLU A 216 33.50 -29.79 16.49
CA GLU A 216 34.39 -29.45 17.58
C GLU A 216 35.52 -28.59 17.01
N ASN A 217 35.72 -27.41 17.60
CA ASN A 217 37.03 -26.77 17.57
C ASN A 217 37.26 -26.10 18.92
N GLU A 218 37.95 -26.84 19.77
CA GLU A 218 38.84 -26.31 20.79
C GLU A 218 39.86 -25.37 20.12
N SER A 219 40.07 -24.17 20.66
CA SER A 219 41.38 -23.51 20.61
C SER A 219 41.49 -22.50 21.76
N GLU A 220 42.31 -22.91 22.73
CA GLU A 220 43.24 -22.14 23.59
C GLU A 220 43.06 -20.62 23.77
#